data_AF-A0A6G0YQ50-F1
#
_entry.id   AF-A0A6G0YQ50-F1
#
_cell.length_a   1.000
_cell.length_b   1.000
_cell.length_c   1.000
_cell.angle_alpha   90.00
_cell.angle_beta   90.00
_cell.angle_gamma   90.00
#
_symmetry.space_group_name_H-M   'P 1'
#
loop_
_entity.id
_entity.type
_entity.pdbx_description
1 polymer ?
#
loop_
_entity_poly.entity_id
_entity_poly.type
_entity_poly.pdbx_seq_one_letter_code
_entity_poly.pdbx_strand_id
1 'polypeptide(L)'
;MSVFKHNLKQGITKYVDYGYTKMLFINYLLLNIYYFIYILIILLYYCLRSFSEEEDQLIMKVEKCDVIKRKLSVLSLILNRSRMQLYRRHGVLKNQFEKCKKVCWDDQKRQELFTNILLETNTDNWKDLKNLTLKKNTLIKIAENLGEDVTFEKVRKQWNYLYTMLFCEKPIKMLSLRLKILKLLEQQNVKHFSDVNWIKITNQLYPGASSKLICDFFHEWIDKNVPSKLKKNIKDTLNYLREHNVDKIKKKILKHGEREFPRITVQDYDLLVVIDE
;
A
#
# COMPACT_ATOMS: atom_id res chain seq x y z
N MET A 1 -52.19 -51.15 -1.83
CA MET A 1 -51.25 -51.31 -0.69
C MET A 1 -49.76 -51.42 -1.11
N SER A 2 -49.42 -51.77 -2.36
CA SER A 2 -48.00 -51.88 -2.80
C SER A 2 -47.35 -50.55 -3.22
N VAL A 3 -48.10 -49.60 -3.79
CA VAL A 3 -47.56 -48.29 -4.23
C VAL A 3 -47.09 -47.41 -3.06
N PHE A 4 -47.81 -47.45 -1.93
CA PHE A 4 -47.47 -46.67 -0.74
C PHE A 4 -46.18 -47.16 -0.07
N LYS A 5 -45.94 -48.49 -0.01
CA LYS A 5 -44.70 -49.08 0.50
C LYS A 5 -43.48 -48.76 -0.39
N HIS A 6 -43.67 -48.68 -1.71
CA HIS A 6 -42.59 -48.33 -2.63
C HIS A 6 -42.17 -46.85 -2.51
N ASN A 7 -43.15 -45.93 -2.40
CA ASN A 7 -42.89 -44.50 -2.25
C ASN A 7 -42.28 -44.14 -0.89
N LEU A 8 -42.68 -44.84 0.19
CA LEU A 8 -42.07 -44.66 1.52
C LEU A 8 -40.60 -45.11 1.53
N LYS A 9 -40.29 -46.23 0.87
CA LYS A 9 -38.93 -46.76 0.80
C LYS A 9 -38.01 -45.82 0.00
N GLN A 10 -38.46 -45.34 -1.16
CA GLN A 10 -37.70 -44.36 -1.95
C GLN A 10 -37.53 -43.00 -1.24
N GLY A 11 -38.56 -42.55 -0.51
CA GLY A 11 -38.50 -41.32 0.30
C GLY A 11 -37.50 -41.41 1.45
N ILE A 12 -37.46 -42.55 2.16
CA ILE A 12 -36.51 -42.82 3.24
C ILE A 12 -35.08 -42.94 2.71
N THR A 13 -34.86 -43.64 1.57
CA THR A 13 -33.52 -43.75 0.98
C THR A 13 -32.98 -42.39 0.53
N LYS A 14 -33.82 -41.54 -0.10
CA LYS A 14 -33.43 -40.15 -0.44
C LYS A 14 -33.14 -39.29 0.79
N TYR A 15 -33.90 -39.44 1.89
CA TYR A 15 -33.67 -38.68 3.12
C TYR A 15 -32.41 -39.12 3.88
N VAL A 16 -32.12 -40.42 3.86
CA VAL A 16 -30.91 -40.99 4.48
C VAL A 16 -29.68 -40.60 3.67
N ASP A 17 -29.72 -40.66 2.34
CA ASP A 17 -28.62 -40.23 1.46
C ASP A 17 -28.37 -38.72 1.55
N TYR A 18 -29.43 -37.89 1.66
CA TYR A 18 -29.32 -36.45 1.86
C TYR A 18 -28.80 -36.08 3.26
N GLY A 19 -29.20 -36.84 4.29
CA GLY A 19 -28.67 -36.70 5.65
C GLY A 19 -27.19 -37.06 5.75
N TYR A 20 -26.77 -38.16 5.10
CA TYR A 20 -25.38 -38.63 5.12
C TYR A 20 -24.45 -37.70 4.33
N THR A 21 -24.87 -37.24 3.16
CA THR A 21 -24.10 -36.25 2.37
C THR A 21 -24.01 -34.89 3.05
N LYS A 22 -25.07 -34.43 3.72
CA LYS A 22 -25.04 -33.17 4.51
C LYS A 22 -24.16 -33.31 5.75
N MET A 23 -24.16 -34.46 6.42
CA MET A 23 -23.29 -34.73 7.58
C MET A 23 -21.81 -34.88 7.17
N LEU A 24 -21.52 -35.54 6.04
CA LEU A 24 -20.19 -35.60 5.44
C LEU A 24 -19.70 -34.21 4.98
N PHE A 25 -20.58 -33.40 4.38
CA PHE A 25 -20.26 -32.03 3.96
C PHE A 25 -20.04 -31.10 5.14
N ILE A 26 -20.83 -31.21 6.22
CA ILE A 26 -20.63 -30.47 7.47
C ILE A 26 -19.33 -30.90 8.14
N ASN A 27 -19.02 -32.20 8.20
CA ASN A 27 -17.74 -32.67 8.74
C ASN A 27 -16.55 -32.22 7.88
N TYR A 28 -16.68 -32.19 6.55
CA TYR A 28 -15.65 -31.69 5.65
C TYR A 28 -15.48 -30.16 5.76
N LEU A 29 -16.57 -29.41 5.94
CA LEU A 29 -16.53 -27.98 6.21
C LEU A 29 -15.91 -27.69 7.58
N LEU A 30 -16.28 -28.43 8.62
CA LEU A 30 -15.72 -28.29 9.96
C LEU A 30 -14.24 -28.66 10.00
N LEU A 31 -13.81 -29.70 9.26
CA LEU A 31 -12.40 -30.05 9.12
C LEU A 31 -11.64 -28.96 8.37
N ASN A 32 -12.21 -28.40 7.30
CA ASN A 32 -11.59 -27.29 6.55
C ASN A 32 -11.59 -25.99 7.33
N ILE A 33 -12.63 -25.69 8.12
CA ILE A 33 -12.68 -24.54 9.02
C ILE A 33 -11.65 -24.72 10.13
N TYR A 34 -11.55 -25.91 10.71
CA TYR A 34 -10.52 -26.23 11.70
C TYR A 34 -9.12 -26.10 11.11
N TYR A 35 -8.88 -26.64 9.91
CA TYR A 35 -7.59 -26.55 9.22
C TYR A 35 -7.28 -25.10 8.82
N PHE A 36 -8.29 -24.34 8.37
CA PHE A 36 -8.18 -22.93 8.04
C PHE A 36 -7.88 -22.10 9.28
N ILE A 37 -8.59 -22.30 10.39
CA ILE A 37 -8.34 -21.64 11.68
C ILE A 37 -6.99 -22.04 12.25
N TYR A 38 -6.60 -23.32 12.19
CA TYR A 38 -5.29 -23.81 12.60
C TYR A 38 -4.18 -23.19 11.76
N ILE A 39 -4.34 -23.15 10.43
CA ILE A 39 -3.44 -22.43 9.52
C ILE A 39 -3.44 -20.94 9.80
N LEU A 40 -4.56 -20.31 10.13
CA LEU A 40 -4.66 -18.88 10.44
C LEU A 40 -4.01 -18.54 11.79
N ILE A 41 -4.16 -19.41 12.79
CA ILE A 41 -3.53 -19.30 14.11
C ILE A 41 -2.03 -19.55 13.97
N ILE A 42 -1.60 -20.54 13.20
CA ILE A 42 -0.18 -20.74 12.85
C ILE A 42 0.34 -19.54 12.04
N LEU A 43 -0.37 -19.06 11.02
CA LEU A 43 0.03 -17.88 10.26
C LEU A 43 0.11 -16.65 11.16
N LEU A 44 -0.83 -16.44 12.08
CA LEU A 44 -0.81 -15.32 13.02
C LEU A 44 0.36 -15.45 14.01
N TYR A 45 0.56 -16.64 14.59
CA TYR A 45 1.63 -16.91 15.55
C TYR A 45 3.03 -16.79 14.91
N TYR A 46 3.21 -17.34 13.70
CA TYR A 46 4.48 -17.29 12.98
C TYR A 46 4.70 -15.99 12.18
N CYS A 47 3.65 -15.25 11.78
CA CYS A 47 3.78 -13.93 11.13
C CYS A 47 4.09 -12.79 12.10
N LEU A 48 3.78 -12.92 13.39
CA LEU A 48 4.07 -11.90 14.40
C LEU A 48 5.48 -12.01 14.99
N ARG A 49 6.14 -13.17 14.87
CA ARG A 49 7.50 -13.35 15.38
C ARG A 49 8.48 -12.55 14.48
N SER A 50 9.15 -11.55 15.05
CA SER A 50 10.23 -10.82 14.39
C SER A 50 11.37 -11.75 13.98
N PHE A 51 12.11 -11.39 12.93
CA PHE A 51 13.36 -12.06 12.60
C PHE A 51 14.44 -11.65 13.60
N SER A 52 15.17 -12.61 14.15
CA SER A 52 16.35 -12.33 14.96
C SER A 52 17.57 -12.03 14.08
N GLU A 53 18.61 -11.46 14.67
CA GLU A 53 19.85 -11.14 13.95
C GLU A 53 20.55 -12.40 13.45
N GLU A 54 20.48 -13.50 14.20
CA GLU A 54 21.00 -14.80 13.81
C GLU A 54 20.23 -15.39 12.62
N GLU A 55 18.89 -15.25 12.60
CA GLU A 55 18.07 -15.64 11.45
C GLU A 55 18.47 -14.86 10.20
N ASP A 56 18.69 -13.54 10.31
CA ASP A 56 19.11 -12.68 9.20
C ASP A 56 20.50 -13.04 8.68
N GLN A 57 21.47 -13.27 9.57
CA GLN A 57 22.81 -13.70 9.18
C GLN A 57 22.77 -15.03 8.44
N LEU A 58 21.92 -15.98 8.86
CA LEU A 58 21.78 -17.27 8.19
C LEU A 58 21.16 -17.12 6.80
N ILE A 59 20.12 -16.28 6.66
CA ILE A 59 19.50 -15.97 5.36
C ILE A 59 20.57 -15.43 4.40
N MET A 60 21.40 -14.48 4.84
CA MET A 60 22.45 -13.89 4.00
C MET A 60 23.58 -14.87 3.66
N LYS A 61 23.95 -15.78 4.59
CA LYS A 61 24.96 -16.81 4.34
C LYS A 61 24.49 -17.85 3.32
N VAL A 62 23.26 -18.34 3.45
CA VAL A 62 22.67 -19.29 2.50
C VAL A 62 22.51 -18.65 1.12
N GLU A 63 22.22 -17.35 1.06
CA GLU A 63 22.16 -16.63 -0.22
C GLU A 63 23.49 -16.63 -0.96
N LYS A 64 24.61 -16.47 -0.25
CA LYS A 64 25.96 -16.50 -0.85
C LYS A 64 26.49 -17.90 -1.15
N CYS A 65 25.71 -18.96 -0.85
CA CYS A 65 26.13 -20.34 -1.04
C CYS A 65 25.58 -20.92 -2.34
N ASP A 66 26.44 -21.01 -3.36
CA ASP A 66 26.05 -21.49 -4.71
C ASP A 66 25.68 -22.98 -4.75
N VAL A 67 26.16 -23.75 -3.76
CA VAL A 67 25.87 -25.19 -3.64
C VAL A 67 24.38 -25.43 -3.33
N ILE A 68 23.71 -24.50 -2.65
CA ILE A 68 22.33 -24.66 -2.24
C ILE A 68 21.39 -24.15 -3.33
N LYS A 69 20.91 -25.05 -4.20
CA LYS A 69 19.98 -24.70 -5.29
C LYS A 69 18.59 -24.27 -4.81
N ARG A 70 18.11 -24.82 -3.68
CA ARG A 70 16.76 -24.55 -3.15
C ARG A 70 16.81 -23.73 -1.85
N LYS A 71 17.46 -22.57 -1.90
CA LYS A 71 17.77 -21.68 -0.77
C LYS A 71 16.58 -21.44 0.17
N LEU A 72 15.45 -20.97 -0.36
CA LEU A 72 14.25 -20.67 0.45
C LEU A 72 13.61 -21.91 1.07
N SER A 73 13.68 -23.08 0.41
CA SER A 73 13.15 -24.32 0.96
C SER A 73 14.01 -24.82 2.12
N VAL A 74 15.33 -24.72 1.98
CA VAL A 74 16.28 -25.08 3.05
C VAL A 74 16.11 -24.13 4.25
N LEU A 75 16.06 -22.82 4.01
CA LEU A 75 15.82 -21.83 5.07
C LEU A 75 14.46 -22.02 5.74
N SER A 76 13.43 -22.43 5.01
CA SER A 76 12.10 -22.70 5.56
C SER A 76 12.11 -23.83 6.58
N LEU A 77 12.90 -24.87 6.32
CA LEU A 77 13.09 -26.00 7.24
C LEU A 77 13.94 -25.60 8.45
N ILE A 78 15.06 -24.89 8.24
CA ILE A 78 15.99 -24.55 9.33
C ILE A 78 15.40 -23.51 10.28
N LEU A 79 14.77 -22.47 9.74
CA LEU A 79 14.25 -21.34 10.52
C LEU A 79 12.79 -21.54 10.95
N ASN A 80 12.16 -22.63 10.51
CA ASN A 80 10.74 -22.90 10.72
C ASN A 80 9.86 -21.69 10.34
N ARG A 81 10.15 -21.10 9.17
CA ARG A 81 9.44 -19.96 8.59
C ARG A 81 8.83 -20.35 7.26
N SER A 82 7.73 -19.73 6.87
CA SER A 82 7.20 -19.92 5.52
C SER A 82 8.14 -19.33 4.47
N ARG A 83 8.17 -19.97 3.29
CA ARG A 83 8.93 -19.45 2.13
C ARG A 83 8.58 -18.00 1.77
N MET A 84 7.31 -17.60 1.96
CA MET A 84 6.84 -16.25 1.69
C MET A 84 7.43 -15.22 2.68
N GLN A 85 7.52 -15.56 3.96
CA GLN A 85 8.16 -14.69 4.97
C GLN A 85 9.65 -14.52 4.68
N LEU A 86 10.33 -15.62 4.35
CA LEU A 86 11.74 -15.61 3.98
C LEU A 86 12.00 -14.80 2.72
N TYR A 87 11.17 -14.96 1.68
CA TYR A 87 11.27 -14.16 0.46
C TYR A 87 11.15 -12.65 0.75
N ARG A 88 10.16 -12.25 1.56
CA ARG A 88 9.98 -10.84 1.96
C ARG A 88 11.15 -10.33 2.79
N ARG A 89 11.61 -11.10 3.79
CA ARG A 89 12.72 -10.71 4.66
C ARG A 89 14.02 -10.62 3.89
N HIS A 90 14.30 -11.57 2.99
CA HIS A 90 15.45 -11.53 2.10
C HIS A 90 15.46 -10.26 1.24
N GLY A 91 14.31 -9.88 0.66
CA GLY A 91 14.19 -8.61 -0.05
C GLY A 91 14.50 -7.39 0.83
N VAL A 92 14.04 -7.39 2.08
CA VAL A 92 14.37 -6.34 3.05
C VAL A 92 15.86 -6.32 3.38
N LEU A 93 16.48 -7.47 3.62
CA LEU A 93 17.90 -7.57 3.96
C LEU A 93 18.79 -7.10 2.79
N LYS A 94 18.49 -7.52 1.56
CA LYS A 94 19.20 -7.05 0.37
C LYS A 94 19.15 -5.52 0.27
N ASN A 95 17.97 -4.94 0.50
CA ASN A 95 17.75 -3.50 0.47
C ASN A 95 18.24 -2.75 1.73
N GLN A 96 18.56 -3.46 2.83
CA GLN A 96 19.13 -2.87 4.05
C GLN A 96 20.66 -2.78 3.98
N PHE A 97 21.32 -3.73 3.31
CA PHE A 97 22.77 -3.72 3.10
C PHE A 97 23.19 -2.80 1.96
N GLU A 98 22.37 -2.67 0.92
CA GLU A 98 22.42 -1.50 0.06
C GLU A 98 21.99 -0.31 0.93
N LYS A 99 22.94 0.48 1.45
CA LYS A 99 22.64 1.82 1.95
C LYS A 99 21.91 2.51 0.82
N CYS A 100 20.58 2.46 0.81
CA CYS A 100 19.75 3.01 -0.24
C CYS A 100 20.07 4.50 -0.26
N LYS A 101 20.97 4.92 -1.16
CA LYS A 101 21.46 6.28 -1.13
C LYS A 101 20.24 7.17 -1.29
N LYS A 102 20.20 8.22 -0.50
CA LYS A 102 19.13 9.22 -0.61
C LYS A 102 19.27 9.80 -2.01
N VAL A 103 18.28 9.53 -2.86
CA VAL A 103 18.18 10.15 -4.16
C VAL A 103 17.78 11.60 -3.91
N CYS A 104 18.62 12.53 -4.37
CA CYS A 104 18.23 13.92 -4.44
C CYS A 104 17.33 14.09 -5.66
N TRP A 105 16.08 14.52 -5.44
CA TRP A 105 15.17 14.88 -6.53
C TRP A 105 15.29 16.38 -6.76
N ASP A 106 16.34 16.79 -7.46
CA ASP A 106 16.45 18.12 -8.02
C ASP A 106 15.61 18.23 -9.31
N ASP A 107 15.65 19.39 -9.94
CA ASP A 107 14.82 19.66 -11.12
C ASP A 107 15.28 18.85 -12.34
N GLN A 108 16.58 18.64 -12.50
CA GLN A 108 17.12 17.75 -13.53
C GLN A 108 16.65 16.30 -13.34
N LYS A 109 16.70 15.76 -12.13
CA LYS A 109 16.24 14.38 -11.88
C LYS A 109 14.73 14.24 -12.06
N ARG A 110 13.97 15.30 -11.73
CA ARG A 110 12.52 15.36 -12.00
C ARG A 110 12.24 15.39 -13.51
N GLN A 111 13.04 16.14 -14.25
CA GLN A 111 13.00 16.21 -15.70
C GLN A 111 13.23 14.83 -16.33
N GLU A 112 14.35 14.18 -15.99
CA GLU A 112 14.68 12.84 -16.46
C GLU A 112 13.57 11.84 -16.16
N LEU A 113 13.00 11.90 -14.95
CA LEU A 113 11.87 11.05 -14.56
C LEU A 113 10.67 11.26 -15.48
N PHE A 114 10.31 12.52 -15.74
CA PHE A 114 9.15 12.84 -16.55
C PHE A 114 9.35 12.43 -18.01
N THR A 115 10.51 12.70 -18.60
CA THR A 115 10.87 12.25 -19.95
C THR A 115 10.81 10.72 -20.06
N ASN A 116 11.39 10.00 -19.08
CA ASN A 116 11.31 8.53 -19.06
C ASN A 116 9.87 8.01 -18.96
N ILE A 117 8.98 8.72 -18.25
CA ILE A 117 7.56 8.36 -18.19
C ILE A 117 6.91 8.51 -19.57
N LEU A 118 7.14 9.62 -20.27
CA LEU A 118 6.60 9.84 -21.62
C LEU A 118 7.07 8.76 -22.60
N LEU A 119 8.38 8.49 -22.61
CA LEU A 119 9.00 7.47 -23.47
C LEU A 119 8.44 6.07 -23.18
N GLU A 120 8.45 5.62 -21.92
CA GLU A 120 7.99 4.26 -21.56
C GLU A 120 6.46 4.09 -21.66
N THR A 121 5.72 5.18 -21.82
CA THR A 121 4.27 5.14 -22.06
C THR A 121 3.89 5.41 -23.50
N ASN A 122 4.88 5.62 -24.41
CA ASN A 122 4.66 6.02 -25.80
C ASN A 122 3.66 7.16 -25.91
N THR A 123 3.82 8.18 -25.06
CA THR A 123 2.89 9.30 -24.96
C THR A 123 3.65 10.59 -25.26
N ASP A 124 3.29 11.25 -26.35
CA ASP A 124 3.93 12.51 -26.75
C ASP A 124 3.36 13.72 -26.00
N ASN A 125 2.10 13.62 -25.56
CA ASN A 125 1.40 14.70 -24.85
C ASN A 125 1.18 14.34 -23.38
N TRP A 126 1.81 15.11 -22.49
CA TRP A 126 1.71 14.91 -21.05
C TRP A 126 0.27 14.90 -20.51
N LYS A 127 -0.68 15.55 -21.19
CA LYS A 127 -2.10 15.57 -20.78
C LYS A 127 -2.70 14.17 -20.75
N ASP A 128 -2.24 13.28 -21.62
CA ASP A 128 -2.73 11.91 -21.73
C ASP A 128 -2.29 11.05 -20.53
N LEU A 129 -1.23 11.47 -19.83
CA LEU A 129 -0.81 10.85 -18.57
C LEU A 129 -1.84 11.01 -17.44
N LYS A 130 -2.81 11.95 -17.52
CA LYS A 130 -3.81 12.20 -16.48
C LYS A 130 -4.61 10.95 -16.14
N ASN A 131 -4.96 10.16 -17.14
CA ASN A 131 -5.81 8.97 -16.98
C ASN A 131 -5.01 7.66 -17.02
N LEU A 132 -3.69 7.75 -17.18
CA LEU A 132 -2.84 6.60 -17.40
C LEU A 132 -2.35 5.99 -16.07
N THR A 133 -2.54 4.69 -15.93
CA THR A 133 -2.02 3.94 -14.77
C THR A 133 -0.68 3.30 -15.13
N LEU A 134 0.41 3.81 -14.55
CA LEU A 134 1.75 3.23 -14.73
C LEU A 134 1.84 1.83 -14.09
N LYS A 135 2.06 0.82 -14.93
CA LYS A 135 2.24 -0.57 -14.48
C LYS A 135 3.56 -0.71 -13.73
N LYS A 136 3.64 -1.69 -12.83
CA LYS A 136 4.86 -1.95 -12.04
C LYS A 136 6.09 -2.17 -12.93
N ASN A 137 5.95 -2.91 -14.02
CA ASN A 137 7.08 -3.19 -14.92
C ASN A 137 7.58 -1.92 -15.62
N THR A 138 6.67 -1.01 -16.03
CA THR A 138 7.02 0.31 -16.55
C THR A 138 7.82 1.10 -15.52
N LEU A 139 7.37 1.12 -14.26
CA LEU A 139 8.08 1.82 -13.18
C LEU A 139 9.45 1.22 -12.86
N ILE A 140 9.63 -0.09 -13.05
CA ILE A 140 10.94 -0.75 -12.88
C ILE A 140 11.90 -0.29 -13.97
N LYS A 141 11.47 -0.31 -15.23
CA LYS A 141 12.30 0.19 -16.36
C LYS A 141 12.71 1.64 -16.19
N ILE A 142 11.76 2.50 -15.82
CA ILE A 142 12.04 3.91 -15.53
C ILE A 142 13.07 4.03 -14.41
N ALA A 143 12.97 3.21 -13.35
CA ALA A 143 13.91 3.23 -12.25
C ALA A 143 15.32 2.80 -12.71
N GLU A 144 15.43 1.76 -13.52
CA GLU A 144 16.69 1.28 -14.12
C GLU A 144 17.35 2.37 -14.97
N ASN A 145 16.58 3.10 -15.78
CA ASN A 145 17.08 4.22 -16.60
C ASN A 145 17.55 5.42 -15.77
N LEU A 146 16.94 5.65 -14.59
CA LEU A 146 17.31 6.76 -13.71
C LEU A 146 18.55 6.47 -12.86
N GLY A 147 19.03 5.23 -12.82
CA GLY A 147 20.28 4.82 -12.18
C GLY A 147 20.10 3.85 -11.01
N GLU A 148 21.20 3.20 -10.63
CA GLU A 148 21.24 2.06 -9.70
C GLU A 148 20.61 2.36 -8.32
N ASP A 149 20.69 3.59 -7.85
CA ASP A 149 20.15 4.01 -6.55
C ASP A 149 18.64 4.30 -6.58
N VAL A 150 18.00 4.28 -7.75
CA VAL A 150 16.58 4.60 -7.93
C VAL A 150 15.77 3.31 -7.99
N THR A 151 14.79 3.16 -7.10
CA THR A 151 13.89 2.00 -7.08
C THR A 151 12.53 2.37 -7.65
N PHE A 152 11.77 1.37 -8.13
CA PHE A 152 10.40 1.60 -8.62
C PHE A 152 9.49 2.26 -7.57
N GLU A 153 9.73 2.04 -6.28
CA GLU A 153 8.99 2.69 -5.19
C GLU A 153 9.32 4.18 -5.07
N LYS A 154 10.60 4.54 -5.23
CA LYS A 154 11.05 5.94 -5.29
C LYS A 154 10.43 6.64 -6.51
N VAL A 155 10.47 6.00 -7.68
CA VAL A 155 9.81 6.49 -8.91
C VAL A 155 8.32 6.68 -8.69
N ARG A 156 7.62 5.66 -8.19
CA ARG A 156 6.17 5.73 -7.93
C ARG A 156 5.82 6.85 -6.96
N LYS A 157 6.60 7.00 -5.88
CA LYS A 157 6.41 8.07 -4.92
C LYS A 157 6.57 9.43 -5.58
N GLN A 158 7.67 9.63 -6.32
CA GLN A 158 7.92 10.90 -7.00
C GLN A 158 6.89 11.21 -8.08
N TRP A 159 6.42 10.20 -8.82
CA TRP A 159 5.32 10.35 -9.76
C TRP A 159 4.04 10.82 -9.07
N ASN A 160 3.67 10.29 -7.90
CA ASN A 160 2.49 10.77 -7.18
C ASN A 160 2.57 12.27 -6.84
N TYR A 161 3.77 12.78 -6.54
CA TYR A 161 4.02 14.21 -6.36
C TYR A 161 3.83 14.98 -7.67
N LEU A 162 4.56 14.62 -8.72
CA LEU A 162 4.50 15.28 -10.03
C LEU A 162 3.07 15.26 -10.61
N TYR A 163 2.42 14.10 -10.61
CA TYR A 163 1.03 13.93 -11.04
C TYR A 163 0.10 14.92 -10.33
N THR A 164 0.25 15.07 -9.01
CA THR A 164 -0.58 16.02 -8.25
C THR A 164 -0.25 17.47 -8.60
N MET A 165 1.02 17.80 -8.86
CA MET A 165 1.43 19.14 -9.28
C MET A 165 0.87 19.51 -10.66
N LEU A 166 0.77 18.52 -11.56
CA LEU A 166 0.31 18.67 -12.95
C LEU A 166 -1.22 18.72 -13.06
N PHE A 167 -1.93 17.82 -12.38
CA PHE A 167 -3.33 17.52 -12.68
C PHE A 167 -4.32 17.91 -11.59
N CYS A 168 -3.85 18.25 -10.38
CA CYS A 168 -4.75 18.69 -9.32
C CYS A 168 -5.41 20.01 -9.72
N GLU A 169 -6.73 20.04 -9.77
CA GLU A 169 -7.49 21.17 -10.30
C GLU A 169 -7.55 22.35 -9.33
N LYS A 170 -7.46 22.07 -8.02
CA LYS A 170 -7.54 23.07 -6.95
C LYS A 170 -6.21 23.22 -6.21
N PRO A 171 -5.83 24.42 -5.75
CA PRO A 171 -4.62 24.60 -4.94
C PRO A 171 -4.76 23.86 -3.60
N ILE A 172 -3.75 23.06 -3.25
CA ILE A 172 -3.72 22.33 -1.98
C ILE A 172 -3.02 23.18 -0.93
N LYS A 173 -3.83 23.72 -0.04
CA LYS A 173 -3.41 24.45 1.16
C LYS A 173 -3.07 23.42 2.26
N MET A 174 -1.80 23.29 2.64
CA MET A 174 -1.28 22.11 3.37
C MET A 174 -1.79 21.94 4.80
N LEU A 175 -2.09 23.03 5.51
CA LEU A 175 -2.60 23.01 6.88
C LEU A 175 -4.12 22.80 6.90
N SER A 176 -4.83 23.48 6.03
CA SER A 176 -6.25 23.36 5.74
C SER A 176 -6.60 21.97 5.22
N LEU A 177 -5.74 21.35 4.41
CA LEU A 177 -5.87 19.96 3.97
C LEU A 177 -6.07 19.02 5.18
N ARG A 178 -5.18 19.15 6.19
CA ARG A 178 -5.21 18.33 7.40
C ARG A 178 -6.52 18.49 8.17
N LEU A 179 -6.98 19.73 8.35
CA LEU A 179 -8.24 20.04 9.03
C LEU A 179 -9.46 19.51 8.26
N LYS A 180 -9.46 19.64 6.92
CA LYS A 180 -10.54 19.15 6.06
C LYS A 180 -10.64 17.62 6.10
N ILE A 181 -9.52 16.91 6.00
CA ILE A 181 -9.49 15.45 6.11
C ILE A 181 -9.95 15.00 7.49
N LEU A 182 -9.45 15.61 8.57
CA LEU A 182 -9.87 15.31 9.94
C LEU A 182 -11.40 15.41 10.08
N LYS A 183 -11.98 16.53 9.65
CA LYS A 183 -13.43 16.75 9.69
C LYS A 183 -14.22 15.68 8.91
N LEU A 184 -13.75 15.30 7.71
CA LEU A 184 -14.41 14.26 6.92
C LEU A 184 -14.34 12.89 7.58
N LEU A 185 -13.19 12.51 8.15
CA LEU A 185 -13.03 11.22 8.81
C LEU A 185 -13.91 11.10 10.07
N GLU A 186 -14.03 12.19 10.83
CA GLU A 186 -14.91 12.26 12.01
C GLU A 186 -16.39 12.08 11.63
N GLN A 187 -16.80 12.53 10.44
CA GLN A 187 -18.17 12.36 9.93
C GLN A 187 -18.45 10.95 9.42
N GLN A 188 -17.43 10.23 8.94
CA GLN A 188 -17.60 8.90 8.33
C GLN A 188 -17.66 7.76 9.35
N ASN A 189 -17.38 8.02 10.64
CA ASN A 189 -17.39 7.03 11.73
C ASN A 189 -16.68 5.71 11.38
N VAL A 190 -15.54 5.82 10.69
CA VAL A 190 -14.68 4.70 10.29
C VAL A 190 -14.01 4.05 11.50
N LYS A 191 -13.91 2.71 11.48
CA LYS A 191 -13.29 1.93 12.58
C LYS A 191 -11.78 1.75 12.41
N HIS A 192 -11.33 1.58 11.17
CA HIS A 192 -9.90 1.41 10.87
C HIS A 192 -9.45 2.33 9.74
N PHE A 193 -8.18 2.74 9.75
CA PHE A 193 -7.58 3.53 8.66
C PHE A 193 -7.61 2.79 7.31
N SER A 194 -7.59 1.45 7.33
CA SER A 194 -7.71 0.61 6.13
C SER A 194 -9.07 0.75 5.43
N ASP A 195 -10.11 1.14 6.17
CA ASP A 195 -11.48 1.21 5.66
C ASP A 195 -11.75 2.56 4.98
N VAL A 196 -10.81 3.50 5.11
CA VAL A 196 -10.93 4.84 4.56
C VAL A 196 -10.75 4.78 3.05
N ASN A 197 -11.80 5.18 2.33
CA ASN A 197 -11.72 5.36 0.88
C ASN A 197 -11.02 6.69 0.54
N TRP A 198 -9.68 6.65 0.49
CA TRP A 198 -8.84 7.81 0.18
C TRP A 198 -9.07 8.38 -1.22
N ILE A 199 -9.49 7.56 -2.20
CA ILE A 199 -9.84 8.03 -3.54
C ILE A 199 -11.07 8.93 -3.45
N LYS A 200 -12.12 8.51 -2.74
CA LYS A 200 -13.34 9.31 -2.55
C LYS A 200 -13.05 10.63 -1.84
N ILE A 201 -12.29 10.59 -0.74
CA ILE A 201 -11.89 11.80 0.01
C ILE A 201 -11.09 12.75 -0.88
N THR A 202 -10.13 12.22 -1.64
CA THR A 202 -9.28 13.02 -2.52
C THR A 202 -10.10 13.65 -3.64
N ASN A 203 -10.94 12.90 -4.34
CA ASN A 203 -11.78 13.44 -5.40
C ASN A 203 -12.79 14.48 -4.89
N GLN A 204 -13.27 14.33 -3.66
CA GLN A 204 -14.17 15.33 -3.05
C GLN A 204 -13.44 16.65 -2.75
N LEU A 205 -12.21 16.58 -2.22
CA LEU A 205 -11.48 17.77 -1.78
C LEU A 205 -10.63 18.41 -2.89
N TYR A 206 -9.93 17.58 -3.66
CA TYR A 206 -8.90 17.93 -4.63
C TYR A 206 -8.97 16.98 -5.86
N PRO A 207 -9.96 17.18 -6.75
CA PRO A 207 -10.04 16.44 -8.01
C PRO A 207 -8.73 16.49 -8.79
N GLY A 208 -8.31 15.35 -9.34
CA GLY A 208 -7.06 15.23 -10.11
C GLY A 208 -5.79 15.09 -9.26
N ALA A 209 -5.87 15.10 -7.92
CA ALA A 209 -4.72 14.79 -7.07
C ALA A 209 -4.50 13.27 -6.89
N SER A 210 -3.26 12.87 -6.63
CA SER A 210 -2.97 11.48 -6.24
C SER A 210 -3.51 11.20 -4.83
N SER A 211 -4.46 10.28 -4.74
CA SER A 211 -5.04 9.87 -3.45
C SER A 211 -4.01 9.28 -2.50
N LYS A 212 -2.99 8.61 -3.04
CA LYS A 212 -1.87 8.08 -2.26
C LYS A 212 -1.06 9.21 -1.62
N LEU A 213 -0.82 10.30 -2.34
CA LEU A 213 -0.10 11.46 -1.81
C LEU A 213 -0.91 12.17 -0.71
N ILE A 214 -2.21 12.37 -0.93
CA ILE A 214 -3.09 13.00 0.05
C ILE A 214 -3.16 12.18 1.34
N CYS A 215 -3.29 10.85 1.21
CA CYS A 215 -3.20 9.90 2.30
C CYS A 215 -1.87 10.04 3.06
N ASP A 216 -0.75 10.03 2.33
CA ASP A 216 0.60 10.11 2.92
C ASP A 216 0.81 11.44 3.69
N PHE A 217 0.32 12.58 3.19
CA PHE A 217 0.39 13.86 3.91
C PHE A 217 -0.36 13.84 5.24
N PHE A 218 -1.50 13.16 5.29
CA PHE A 218 -2.27 13.03 6.52
C PHE A 218 -1.61 12.08 7.51
N HIS A 219 -1.11 10.94 7.03
CA HIS A 219 -0.37 9.99 7.86
C HIS A 219 0.93 10.58 8.40
N GLU A 220 1.68 11.34 7.61
CA GLU A 220 2.88 12.05 8.09
C GLU A 220 2.55 13.05 9.20
N TRP A 221 1.38 13.71 9.10
CA TRP A 221 0.91 14.60 10.15
C TRP A 221 0.58 13.84 11.44
N ILE A 222 -0.16 12.73 11.34
CA ILE A 222 -0.40 11.83 12.48
C ILE A 222 0.93 11.38 13.07
N ASP A 223 1.87 10.99 12.22
CA ASP A 223 3.09 10.35 12.66
C ASP A 223 3.97 11.25 13.52
N LYS A 224 4.00 12.54 13.18
CA LYS A 224 4.76 13.56 13.88
C LYS A 224 4.10 14.08 15.15
N ASN A 225 2.78 13.96 15.28
CA ASN A 225 2.02 14.68 16.31
C ASN A 225 1.30 13.77 17.30
N VAL A 226 0.94 12.56 16.90
CA VAL A 226 0.12 11.66 17.72
C VAL A 226 1.01 10.65 18.43
N PRO A 227 0.86 10.45 19.75
CA PRO A 227 1.57 9.41 20.48
C PRO A 227 1.36 8.01 19.88
N SER A 228 2.43 7.22 19.79
CA SER A 228 2.42 5.88 19.16
C SER A 228 1.35 4.93 19.70
N LYS A 229 1.03 5.05 21.00
CA LYS A 229 -0.01 4.25 21.68
C LYS A 229 -1.41 4.51 21.14
N LEU A 230 -1.69 5.73 20.66
CA LEU A 230 -3.00 6.13 20.14
C LEU A 230 -3.17 5.85 18.65
N LYS A 231 -2.06 5.84 17.88
CA LYS A 231 -2.08 5.69 16.40
C LYS A 231 -2.79 4.43 15.89
N LYS A 232 -2.90 3.39 16.71
CA LYS A 232 -3.57 2.12 16.33
C LYS A 232 -5.09 2.26 16.21
N ASN A 233 -5.68 3.21 16.93
CA ASN A 233 -7.11 3.46 16.93
C ASN A 233 -7.40 4.79 16.22
N ILE A 234 -8.18 4.73 15.14
CA ILE A 234 -8.52 5.93 14.37
C ILE A 234 -9.30 6.93 15.21
N LYS A 235 -10.27 6.50 16.03
CA LYS A 235 -11.09 7.40 16.86
C LYS A 235 -10.23 8.15 17.88
N ASP A 236 -9.35 7.44 18.58
CA ASP A 236 -8.46 8.04 19.57
C ASP A 236 -7.46 9.00 18.89
N THR A 237 -6.98 8.63 17.70
CA THR A 237 -6.10 9.48 16.88
C THR A 237 -6.78 10.78 16.47
N LEU A 238 -8.02 10.71 15.96
CA LEU A 238 -8.77 11.88 15.53
C LEU A 238 -9.13 12.78 16.72
N ASN A 239 -9.57 12.21 17.84
CA ASN A 239 -9.84 12.95 19.08
C ASN A 239 -8.59 13.70 19.58
N TYR A 240 -7.44 13.02 19.63
CA TYR A 240 -6.19 13.65 20.03
C TYR A 240 -5.82 14.83 19.13
N LEU A 241 -5.90 14.65 17.81
CA LEU A 241 -5.63 15.72 16.85
C LEU A 241 -6.58 16.90 17.02
N ARG A 242 -7.86 16.63 17.28
CA ARG A 242 -8.87 17.66 17.54
C ARG A 242 -8.52 18.49 18.77
N GLU A 243 -8.24 17.83 19.88
CA GLU A 243 -7.98 18.48 21.18
C GLU A 243 -6.65 19.23 21.21
N HIS A 244 -5.60 18.69 20.58
CA HIS A 244 -4.24 19.19 20.79
C HIS A 244 -3.62 19.90 19.58
N ASN A 245 -4.16 19.71 18.37
CA ASN A 245 -3.53 20.19 17.14
C ASN A 245 -4.38 21.15 16.31
N VAL A 246 -5.72 21.04 16.34
CA VAL A 246 -6.59 21.90 15.50
C VAL A 246 -6.38 23.38 15.78
N ASP A 247 -6.41 23.81 17.04
CA ASP A 247 -6.24 25.22 17.37
C ASP A 247 -4.82 25.72 17.12
N LYS A 248 -3.82 24.87 17.30
CA LYS A 248 -2.43 25.19 16.92
C LYS A 248 -2.32 25.44 15.42
N ILE A 249 -2.99 24.62 14.59
CA ILE A 249 -3.01 24.81 13.15
C ILE A 249 -3.72 26.11 12.78
N LYS A 250 -4.91 26.37 13.33
CA LYS A 250 -5.67 27.60 13.06
C LYS A 250 -4.87 28.85 13.42
N LYS A 251 -4.25 28.88 14.60
CA LYS A 251 -3.36 29.98 15.03
C LYS A 251 -2.17 30.16 14.08
N LYS A 252 -1.58 29.06 13.61
CA LYS A 252 -0.47 29.11 12.64
C LYS A 252 -0.89 29.70 11.30
N ILE A 253 -2.06 29.31 10.78
CA ILE A 253 -2.62 29.86 9.55
C ILE A 253 -2.86 31.37 9.69
N LEU A 254 -3.45 31.81 10.81
CA LEU A 254 -3.71 33.23 11.06
C LEU A 254 -2.42 34.06 11.15
N LYS A 255 -1.40 33.54 11.85
CA LYS A 255 -0.16 34.30 12.12
C LYS A 255 0.81 34.33 10.94
N HIS A 256 0.90 33.24 10.18
CA HIS A 256 1.95 33.05 9.17
C HIS A 256 1.41 32.77 7.77
N GLY A 257 0.09 32.80 7.58
CA GLY A 257 -0.54 32.36 6.35
C GLY A 257 -0.39 30.86 6.14
N GLU A 258 -0.64 30.44 4.91
CA GLU A 258 -0.67 29.02 4.56
C GLU A 258 0.11 28.69 3.30
N ARG A 259 1.07 27.79 3.46
CA ARG A 259 1.86 27.23 2.36
C ARG A 259 0.97 26.37 1.45
N GLU A 260 1.08 26.64 0.16
CA GLU A 260 0.50 25.83 -0.88
C GLU A 260 1.45 24.68 -1.28
N PHE A 261 0.85 23.56 -1.64
CA PHE A 261 1.54 22.51 -2.37
C PHE A 261 2.01 23.07 -3.71
N PRO A 262 3.25 22.79 -4.14
CA PRO A 262 3.76 23.30 -5.40
C PRO A 262 2.86 22.92 -6.58
N ARG A 263 2.87 23.76 -7.61
CA ARG A 263 2.26 23.51 -8.91
C ARG A 263 3.30 23.74 -9.99
N ILE A 264 3.15 23.01 -11.08
CA ILE A 264 3.95 23.21 -12.29
C ILE A 264 3.24 24.28 -13.12
N THR A 265 3.98 25.33 -13.46
CA THR A 265 3.52 26.46 -14.28
C THR A 265 3.85 26.24 -15.76
N VAL A 266 3.28 27.02 -16.67
CA VAL A 266 3.51 26.93 -18.13
C VAL A 266 5.01 26.87 -18.49
N GLN A 267 5.83 27.69 -17.84
CA GLN A 267 7.28 27.73 -18.05
C GLN A 267 8.00 26.45 -17.59
N ASP A 268 7.46 25.77 -16.58
CA ASP A 268 7.98 24.49 -16.11
C ASP A 268 7.64 23.36 -17.10
N TYR A 269 6.61 23.51 -17.94
CA TYR A 269 6.29 22.51 -18.99
C TYR A 269 7.27 22.56 -20.15
N ASP A 270 7.76 23.75 -20.53
CA ASP A 270 8.80 23.90 -21.55
C ASP A 270 10.12 23.27 -21.09
N LEU A 271 10.36 23.24 -19.78
CA LEU A 271 11.46 22.46 -19.20
C LEU A 271 11.17 20.97 -19.29
N LEU A 272 9.95 20.52 -18.93
CA LEU A 272 9.51 19.11 -18.88
C LEU A 272 9.41 18.39 -20.24
N VAL A 273 9.28 19.12 -21.33
CA VAL A 273 9.23 18.52 -22.68
C VAL A 273 10.51 18.90 -23.41
N VAL A 274 11.47 17.97 -23.46
CA VAL A 274 12.58 18.08 -24.43
C VAL A 274 11.97 17.76 -25.79
N ILE A 275 11.72 18.80 -26.57
CA ILE A 275 11.41 18.67 -27.99
C ILE A 275 12.77 18.44 -28.65
N ASP A 276 13.12 17.18 -28.94
CA ASP A 276 14.21 16.91 -29.85
C ASP A 276 13.75 17.37 -31.25
N GLU A 277 14.34 18.45 -31.76
CA GLU A 277 14.28 18.82 -33.19
C GLU A 277 15.11 17.86 -34.04
#